data_AF-A0A831XPI4-F1
#
_entry.id   AF-A0A831XPI4-F1
#
_cell.length_a   1.000
_cell.length_b   1.000
_cell.length_c   1.000
_cell.angle_alpha   90.00
_cell.angle_beta   90.00
_cell.angle_gamma   90.00
#
_symmetry.space_group_name_H-M   'P 1'
#
loop_
_entity.id
_entity.type
_entity.pdbx_description
1 polymer ?
#
loop_
_entity_poly.entity_id
_entity_poly.type
_entity_poly.pdbx_seq_one_letter_code
_entity_poly.pdbx_strand_id
1 'polypeptide(L)'
;HEFPEGIITYLLLVRAGLGERRAMGLAFLAAAATTPLGMLVSYPLISAIDRETLGALLSLSAGALIYVGATHLLPRAEQEPGRFSLVALAGGVLVAVIIVMSKA
;
A
#
# COMPACT_ATOMS: atom_id res chain seq x y z
N HIS A 1 3.58 -2.87 0.67
CA HIS A 1 3.23 -2.58 -0.72
C HIS A 1 3.96 -1.33 -1.22
N GLU A 2 4.18 -0.32 -0.36
CA GLU A 2 4.97 0.89 -0.66
C GLU A 2 6.40 0.62 -1.19
N PHE A 3 7.09 -0.41 -0.69
CA PHE A 3 8.45 -0.73 -1.19
C PHE A 3 8.45 -1.19 -2.67
N PRO A 4 7.66 -2.22 -3.07
CA PRO A 4 7.45 -2.53 -4.48
C PRO A 4 6.99 -1.33 -5.32
N GLU A 5 6.09 -0.50 -4.80
CA GLU A 5 5.61 0.71 -5.46
C GLU A 5 6.72 1.73 -5.70
N GLY A 6 7.63 1.91 -4.74
CA GLY A 6 8.83 2.72 -4.88
C GLY A 6 9.76 2.22 -5.99
N ILE A 7 9.97 0.90 -6.09
CA ILE A 7 10.76 0.30 -7.18
C ILE A 7 10.10 0.56 -8.54
N ILE A 8 8.79 0.32 -8.65
CA ILE A 8 8.05 0.54 -9.90
C ILE A 8 8.12 2.02 -10.30
N THR A 9 7.88 2.93 -9.35
CA THR A 9 7.96 4.37 -9.58
C THR A 9 9.34 4.80 -10.06
N TYR A 10 10.40 4.29 -9.42
CA TYR A 10 11.78 4.53 -9.86
C TYR A 10 12.00 4.08 -11.30
N LEU A 11 11.61 2.85 -11.64
CA LEU A 11 11.77 2.30 -12.99
C LEU A 11 10.98 3.09 -14.04
N LEU A 12 9.76 3.54 -13.70
CA LEU A 12 8.95 4.39 -14.57
C LEU A 12 9.62 5.75 -14.82
N LEU A 13 10.16 6.38 -13.78
CA LEU A 13 10.86 7.67 -13.90
C LEU A 13 12.15 7.54 -14.73
N VAL A 14 12.93 6.48 -14.54
CA VAL A 14 14.11 6.20 -15.37
C VAL A 14 13.70 5.97 -16.83
N ARG A 15 12.66 5.17 -17.08
CA ARG A 15 12.13 4.94 -18.45
C ARG A 15 11.57 6.20 -19.09
N ALA A 16 11.09 7.15 -18.30
CA ALA A 16 10.65 8.47 -18.77
C ALA A 16 11.82 9.42 -19.09
N GLY A 17 13.08 8.98 -18.94
CA GLY A 17 14.28 9.75 -19.27
C GLY A 17 14.86 10.57 -18.12
N LEU A 18 14.39 10.38 -16.87
CA LEU A 18 15.02 11.00 -15.72
C LEU A 18 16.32 10.28 -15.36
N GLY A 19 17.36 11.05 -15.01
CA GLY A 19 18.61 10.49 -14.50
C GLY A 19 18.39 9.70 -13.20
N GLU A 20 19.09 8.58 -13.05
CA GLU A 20 18.90 7.60 -11.97
C GLU A 20 18.86 8.22 -10.56
N ARG A 21 19.77 9.17 -10.27
CA ARG A 21 19.81 9.84 -8.96
C ARG A 21 18.54 10.65 -8.67
N ARG A 22 18.00 11.33 -9.69
CA ARG A 22 16.76 12.11 -9.56
C ARG A 22 15.56 11.19 -9.45
N ALA A 23 15.51 10.14 -10.27
CA ALA A 23 14.46 9.13 -10.21
C ALA A 23 14.41 8.45 -8.83
N MET A 24 15.56 8.11 -8.25
CA MET A 24 15.66 7.52 -6.92
C MET A 24 15.15 8.48 -5.85
N GLY A 25 15.59 9.76 -5.89
CA GLY A 25 15.12 10.77 -4.93
C GLY A 25 13.60 10.99 -4.99
N LEU A 26 13.03 11.06 -6.20
CA LEU A 26 11.60 11.22 -6.40
C LEU A 26 10.79 9.99 -5.99
N ALA A 27 11.27 8.79 -6.33
CA ALA A 27 10.60 7.54 -5.94
C ALA A 27 10.62 7.34 -4.42
N PHE A 28 11.72 7.69 -3.75
CA PHE A 28 11.78 7.70 -2.29
C PHE A 28 10.80 8.72 -1.70
N LEU A 29 10.77 9.94 -2.23
CA LEU A 29 9.86 10.98 -1.73
C LEU A 29 8.40 10.56 -1.93
N ALA A 30 8.07 10.00 -3.09
CA ALA A 30 6.74 9.50 -3.43
C ALA A 30 6.30 8.35 -2.52
N ALA A 31 7.08 7.26 -2.44
CA ALA A 31 6.65 6.04 -1.76
C ALA A 31 6.92 6.03 -0.24
N ALA A 32 7.97 6.72 0.24
CA ALA A 32 8.35 6.68 1.65
C ALA A 32 7.92 7.92 2.43
N ALA A 33 7.90 9.11 1.82
CA ALA A 33 7.60 10.34 2.54
C ALA A 33 6.12 10.74 2.48
N THR A 34 5.42 10.49 1.37
CA THR A 34 4.02 10.97 1.23
C THR A 34 3.07 10.31 2.23
N THR A 35 3.22 9.02 2.52
CA THR A 35 2.35 8.29 3.46
C THR A 35 2.43 8.82 4.90
N PRO A 36 3.62 8.94 5.53
CA PRO A 36 3.72 9.55 6.86
C PRO A 36 3.36 11.04 6.84
N LEU A 37 3.68 11.78 5.78
CA LEU A 37 3.25 13.19 5.66
C LEU A 37 1.73 13.32 5.59
N GLY A 38 1.06 12.48 4.80
CA GLY A 38 -0.40 12.43 4.70
C GLY A 38 -1.04 12.07 6.04
N MET A 39 -0.44 11.15 6.80
CA MET A 39 -0.85 10.84 8.18
C MET A 39 -0.71 12.07 9.09
N LEU A 40 0.43 12.76 9.10
CA LEU A 40 0.65 13.94 9.93
C LEU A 40 -0.30 15.10 9.59
N VAL A 41 -0.51 15.34 8.30
CA VAL A 41 -1.40 16.42 7.83
C VAL A 41 -2.86 16.11 8.15
N SER A 42 -3.28 14.84 8.05
CA SER A 42 -4.65 14.42 8.39
C SER A 42 -4.89 14.21 9.88
N TYR A 43 -3.84 14.09 10.69
CA TYR A 43 -3.94 13.78 12.13
C TYR A 43 -4.87 14.72 12.92
N PRO A 44 -4.82 16.06 12.76
CA PRO A 44 -5.73 16.96 13.50
C PRO A 44 -7.20 16.73 13.15
N LEU A 45 -7.49 16.37 11.90
CA LEU A 45 -8.85 16.07 11.45
C LEU A 45 -9.32 14.72 11.99
N ILE A 46 -8.51 13.67 11.84
CA ILE A 46 -8.86 12.32 12.25
C ILE A 46 -8.99 12.22 13.78
N SER A 47 -8.13 12.91 14.53
CA SER A 47 -8.17 12.93 16.00
C SER A 47 -9.40 13.63 16.58
N ALA A 48 -10.12 14.41 15.78
CA ALA A 48 -11.39 15.03 16.17
C ALA A 48 -12.62 14.14 15.91
N ILE A 49 -12.47 13.03 15.17
CA ILE A 49 -13.56 12.10 14.86
C ILE A 49 -13.78 11.17 16.06
N ASP A 50 -15.04 11.00 16.47
CA ASP A 50 -15.39 10.06 17.52
C ASP A 50 -15.11 8.60 17.11
N ARG A 51 -15.03 7.72 18.11
CA ARG A 51 -14.60 6.34 17.89
C ARG A 51 -15.56 5.51 17.03
N GLU A 52 -16.86 5.78 17.14
CA GLU A 52 -17.90 5.01 16.44
C GLU A 52 -17.88 5.39 14.95
N THR A 53 -17.86 6.69 14.66
CA THR A 53 -17.73 7.20 13.29
C THR A 53 -16.41 6.78 12.66
N LEU A 54 -15.29 6.89 13.38
CA LEU A 54 -13.98 6.44 12.89
C LEU A 54 -13.99 4.94 12.58
N GLY A 55 -14.57 4.13 13.46
CA GLY A 55 -14.75 2.69 13.25
C GLY A 55 -15.56 2.38 12.00
N ALA A 56 -16.68 3.10 11.78
CA ALA A 56 -17.50 2.96 10.59
C ALA A 56 -16.73 3.33 9.31
N LEU A 57 -16.00 4.45 9.31
CA LEU A 57 -15.17 4.88 8.17
C LEU A 57 -14.05 3.89 7.85
N LEU A 58 -13.39 3.34 8.88
CA LEU A 58 -12.37 2.31 8.70
C LEU A 58 -12.97 1.00 8.16
N SER A 59 -14.16 0.61 8.63
CA SER A 59 -14.85 -0.57 8.10
C SER A 59 -15.25 -0.42 6.63
N LEU A 60 -15.71 0.78 6.25
CA LEU A 60 -16.01 1.13 4.86
C LEU A 60 -14.75 1.04 3.99
N SER A 61 -13.64 1.61 4.48
CA SER A 61 -12.34 1.56 3.79
C SER A 61 -11.85 0.11 3.62
N ALA A 62 -11.94 -0.71 4.67
CA ALA A 62 -11.60 -2.13 4.60
C ALA A 62 -12.46 -2.88 3.57
N GLY A 63 -13.77 -2.63 3.55
CA GLY A 63 -14.68 -3.19 2.55
C GLY A 63 -14.32 -2.77 1.12
N ALA A 64 -13.99 -1.50 0.90
CA ALA A 64 -13.55 -1.01 -0.41
C ALA A 64 -12.25 -1.67 -0.86
N LEU A 65 -11.27 -1.85 0.03
CA LEU A 65 -10.01 -2.54 -0.27
C LEU A 65 -10.23 -4.02 -0.61
N ILE A 66 -11.12 -4.72 0.12
CA ILE A 66 -11.50 -6.11 -0.19
C ILE A 66 -12.19 -6.17 -1.56
N TYR A 67 -13.11 -5.25 -1.85
CA TYR A 67 -13.80 -5.18 -3.14
C TYR A 67 -12.82 -5.00 -4.30
N VAL A 68 -11.92 -4.02 -4.23
CA VAL A 68 -10.89 -3.77 -5.26
C VAL A 68 -9.96 -4.98 -5.38
N GLY A 69 -9.57 -5.57 -4.24
CA GLY A 69 -8.76 -6.78 -4.19
C GLY A 69 -9.38 -7.95 -4.94
N ALA A 70 -10.66 -8.23 -4.68
CA ALA A 70 -11.38 -9.34 -5.28
C ALA A 70 -11.73 -9.12 -6.76
N THR A 71 -12.13 -7.91 -7.12
CA THR A 71 -12.67 -7.63 -8.46
C THR A 71 -11.64 -7.17 -9.48
N HIS A 72 -10.55 -6.51 -9.04
CA HIS A 72 -9.57 -5.92 -9.95
C HIS A 72 -8.19 -6.55 -9.80
N LEU A 73 -7.71 -6.79 -8.57
CA LEU A 73 -6.36 -7.29 -8.35
C LEU A 73 -6.26 -8.81 -8.55
N LEU A 74 -7.19 -9.59 -8.00
CA LEU A 74 -7.16 -11.04 -8.09
C LEU A 74 -7.24 -11.55 -9.54
N PRO A 75 -8.16 -11.06 -10.42
CA PRO A 75 -8.21 -11.52 -11.81
C PRO A 75 -6.96 -11.15 -12.61
N ARG A 76 -6.33 -9.99 -12.31
CA ARG A 76 -5.07 -9.58 -12.92
C ARG A 76 -3.91 -10.48 -12.47
N ALA A 77 -3.88 -10.85 -11.19
CA ALA A 77 -2.86 -11.73 -10.65
C ALA A 77 -2.96 -13.17 -11.18
N GLU A 78 -4.18 -13.66 -11.47
CA GLU A 78 -4.38 -14.98 -12.11
C GLU A 78 -3.90 -15.03 -13.56
N GLN A 79 -3.99 -13.91 -14.29
CA GLN A 79 -3.52 -13.82 -15.68
C GLN A 79 -1.99 -13.80 -15.80
N GLU A 80 -1.28 -13.44 -14.72
CA GLU A 80 0.18 -13.42 -14.67
C GLU A 80 0.75 -14.77 -14.21
N PRO A 81 1.45 -15.52 -15.08
CA PRO A 81 1.98 -16.84 -14.73
C PRO A 81 3.16 -16.72 -13.74
N GLY A 82 2.86 -16.76 -12.44
CA GLY A 82 3.85 -16.70 -11.38
C GLY A 82 3.90 -17.96 -10.53
N ARG A 83 4.97 -18.77 -10.67
CA ARG A 83 5.20 -19.99 -9.85
C ARG A 83 5.20 -19.73 -8.34
N PHE A 84 5.48 -18.50 -7.92
CA PHE A 84 5.56 -18.10 -6.51
C PHE A 84 4.43 -17.16 -6.07
N SER A 85 3.42 -16.90 -6.91
CA SER A 85 2.36 -15.93 -6.60
C SER A 85 1.59 -16.32 -5.33
N LEU A 86 1.23 -17.61 -5.18
CA LEU A 86 0.57 -18.12 -3.98
C LEU A 86 1.46 -18.03 -2.74
N VAL A 87 2.77 -18.27 -2.89
CA VAL A 87 3.73 -18.17 -1.78
C VAL A 87 3.89 -16.71 -1.34
N ALA A 88 4.00 -15.78 -2.28
CA ALA A 88 4.07 -14.34 -2.00
C ALA A 88 2.78 -13.83 -1.33
N LEU A 89 1.61 -14.27 -1.80
CA LEU A 89 0.31 -13.96 -1.18
C LEU A 89 0.25 -14.49 0.25
N ALA A 90 0.53 -15.78 0.45
CA ALA A 90 0.54 -16.40 1.76
C ALA A 90 1.52 -15.72 2.72
N GLY A 91 2.72 -15.37 2.24
CA GLY A 91 3.70 -14.61 3.01
C GLY A 91 3.20 -13.23 3.40
N GLY A 92 2.53 -12.51 2.49
CA GLY A 92 1.92 -11.22 2.78
C GLY A 92 0.82 -11.31 3.83
N VAL A 93 -0.07 -12.30 3.73
CA VAL A 93 -1.12 -12.57 4.72
C VAL A 93 -0.52 -12.92 6.07
N LEU A 94 0.50 -13.79 6.10
CA LEU A 94 1.18 -14.19 7.33
C LEU A 94 1.82 -12.98 8.04
N VAL A 95 2.52 -12.11 7.30
CA VAL A 95 3.09 -10.87 7.86
C VAL A 95 2.00 -9.98 8.45
N ALA A 96 0.86 -9.82 7.76
CA ALA A 96 -0.26 -9.04 8.27
C ALA A 96 -0.83 -9.63 9.58
N VAL A 97 -1.02 -10.96 9.63
CA VAL A 97 -1.49 -11.66 10.84
C VAL A 97 -0.50 -11.49 12.00
N ILE A 98 0.80 -11.67 11.75
CA ILE A 98 1.85 -11.47 12.76
C ILE A 98 1.80 -10.03 13.31
N ILE A 99 1.66 -9.02 12.46
CA ILE A 99 1.56 -7.62 12.88
C ILE A 99 0.35 -7.41 13.79
N VAL A 100 -0.82 -7.95 13.43
CA VAL A 100 -2.03 -7.85 14.25
C VAL A 100 -1.84 -8.54 15.60
N MET A 101 -1.30 -9.76 15.60
CA MET A 101 -1.06 -10.53 16.84
C MET A 101 0.04 -9.92 17.71
N SER A 102 1.02 -9.21 17.14
CA SER A 102 2.12 -8.59 17.90
C SER A 102 1.68 -7.43 18.80
N LYS A 103 0.47 -6.90 18.55
CA LYS A 103 -0.13 -5.78 19.30
C LYS A 103 -1.30 -6.22 20.20
N ALA A 104 -1.69 -7.49 20.16
CA ALA A 104 -2.69 -8.10 21.05
C ALA A 104 -2.01 -8.65 22.30
#